data_AF-A0A6S6TB94-F1
#
_entry.id   AF-A0A6S6TB94-F1
#
_cell.length_a   1.000
_cell.length_b   1.000
_cell.length_c   1.000
_cell.angle_alpha   90.00
_cell.angle_beta   90.00
_cell.angle_gamma   90.00
#
_symmetry.space_group_name_H-M   'P 1'
#
loop_
_entity.id
_entity.type
_entity.pdbx_description
1 polymer ?
#
loop_
_entity_poly.entity_id
_entity_poly.type
_entity_poly.pdbx_seq_one_letter_code
_entity_poly.pdbx_strand_id
1 'polypeptide(L)' 'RIWAYSWEHMVDHKYGAWFRILTQDNQKYDDLKSPAGKTDYHTMGACYEVLRGAPSLLV' A
#
# COMPACT_ATOMS: atom_id res chain seq x y z
N ARG A 1 4.20 4.35 12.62
CA ARG A 1 5.21 3.32 12.30
C ARG A 1 4.82 2.49 11.08
N ILE A 2 3.61 1.89 11.04
CA ILE A 2 3.14 1.09 9.88
C ILE A 2 3.21 1.87 8.56
N TRP A 3 2.63 3.07 8.50
CA TRP A 3 2.67 3.90 7.28
C TRP A 3 4.08 4.24 6.80
N ALA A 4 5.02 4.52 7.71
CA ALA A 4 6.40 4.84 7.33
C ALA A 4 7.10 3.64 6.68
N TYR A 5 7.00 2.45 7.30
CA TYR A 5 7.52 1.21 6.73
C TYR A 5 6.89 0.89 5.38
N SER A 6 5.56 0.99 5.29
CA SER A 6 4.84 0.75 4.04
C SER A 6 5.26 1.71 2.94
N TRP A 7 5.42 2.98 3.27
CA TRP A 7 5.88 4.00 2.33
C TRP A 7 7.30 3.73 1.85
N GLU A 8 8.20 3.32 2.75
CA GLU A 8 9.60 3.06 2.41
C GLU A 8 9.80 1.81 1.57
N HIS A 9 9.04 0.73 1.85
CA HIS A 9 9.32 -0.59 1.27
C HIS A 9 8.20 -1.17 0.41
N MET A 10 6.93 -0.93 0.76
CA MET A 10 5.80 -1.60 0.10
C MET A 10 5.26 -0.83 -1.11
N VAL A 11 5.38 0.50 -1.13
CA VAL A 11 4.88 1.33 -2.24
C VAL A 11 5.88 1.34 -3.39
N ASP A 12 5.41 1.02 -4.59
CA ASP A 12 6.22 1.19 -5.80
C ASP A 12 6.18 2.66 -6.23
N HIS A 13 7.22 3.42 -5.89
CA HIS A 13 7.30 4.85 -6.23
C HIS A 13 7.50 5.13 -7.72
N LYS A 14 7.86 4.12 -8.52
CA LYS A 14 8.06 4.30 -9.97
C LYS A 14 6.76 4.10 -10.73
N TYR A 15 5.97 3.10 -10.36
CA TYR A 15 4.79 2.68 -11.13
C TYR A 15 3.48 2.81 -10.36
N GLY A 16 3.51 3.18 -9.08
CA GLY A 16 2.35 3.24 -8.20
C GLY A 16 1.90 1.87 -7.70
N ALA A 17 0.89 1.90 -6.83
CA ALA A 17 0.35 0.76 -6.09
C ALA A 17 1.38 0.10 -5.14
N TRP A 18 0.99 -1.01 -4.51
CA TRP A 18 1.80 -1.70 -3.51
C TRP A 18 2.35 -3.02 -4.06
N PHE A 19 3.55 -3.42 -3.66
CA PHE A 19 4.04 -4.77 -3.85
C PHE A 19 3.17 -5.77 -3.08
N ARG A 20 3.03 -6.98 -3.61
CA ARG A 20 2.21 -8.03 -3.00
C ARG A 20 2.81 -8.56 -1.69
N ILE A 21 4.12 -8.79 -1.69
CA ILE A 21 4.84 -9.40 -0.56
C ILE A 21 6.34 -9.06 -0.68
N LEU A 22 6.97 -8.86 0.47
CA LEU A 22 8.42 -8.71 0.60
C LEU A 22 8.98 -9.83 1.46
N THR A 23 10.26 -10.14 1.26
CA THR A 23 11.05 -10.96 2.18
C THR A 23 11.26 -10.23 3.51
N GLN A 24 11.80 -10.92 4.51
CA GLN A 24 12.06 -10.33 5.83
C GLN A 24 13.04 -9.14 5.79
N ASP A 25 13.94 -9.11 4.81
CA ASP A 25 14.91 -8.05 4.53
C ASP A 25 14.42 -7.04 3.46
N ASN A 26 13.09 -6.95 3.28
CA ASN A 26 12.41 -5.96 2.45
C ASN A 26 12.70 -6.04 0.94
N GLN A 27 13.11 -7.20 0.42
CA GLN A 27 13.26 -7.42 -1.02
C GLN A 27 11.96 -7.93 -1.64
N LYS A 28 11.68 -7.53 -2.88
CA LYS A 28 10.54 -8.08 -3.63
C LYS A 28 10.80 -9.55 -3.95
N TYR A 29 9.80 -10.41 -3.76
CA TYR A 29 9.89 -11.82 -4.16
C TYR A 29 9.95 -12.00 -5.69
N ASP A 30 9.18 -11.19 -6.42
CA ASP A 30 9.06 -11.20 -7.87
C ASP A 30 8.56 -9.83 -8.38
N ASP A 31 8.42 -9.69 -9.70
CA ASP A 31 7.82 -8.50 -10.33
C ASP A 31 6.31 -8.64 -10.57
N LEU A 32 5.67 -9.72 -10.08
CA LEU A 32 4.24 -9.95 -10.21
C LEU A 32 3.49 -9.16 -9.13
N LYS A 33 3.36 -7.84 -9.38
CA LYS A 33 2.77 -6.89 -8.44
C LYS A 33 1.33 -7.23 -8.04
N SER A 34 0.51 -7.70 -9.00
CA SER A 34 -0.94 -7.90 -8.82
C SER A 34 -1.43 -9.15 -9.56
N PRO A 35 -1.22 -10.35 -8.99
CA PRO A 35 -1.86 -11.57 -9.49
C PRO A 35 -3.38 -11.53 -9.26
N ALA A 36 -4.09 -12.53 -9.80
CA ALA A 36 -5.52 -12.69 -9.57
C ALA A 36 -5.86 -12.59 -8.07
N GLY A 37 -6.83 -11.72 -7.74
CA GLY A 37 -7.23 -11.41 -6.36
C GLY A 37 -6.60 -10.17 -5.75
N LYS A 38 -5.56 -9.58 -6.36
CA LYS A 38 -4.98 -8.30 -5.91
C LYS A 38 -5.29 -7.18 -6.91
N THR A 39 -6.21 -6.32 -6.53
CA THR A 39 -6.56 -5.06 -7.25
C THR A 39 -6.25 -3.82 -6.42
N ASP A 40 -5.42 -3.98 -5.38
CA ASP A 40 -5.12 -2.94 -4.39
C ASP A 40 -6.38 -2.43 -3.64
N TYR A 41 -7.47 -3.22 -3.66
CA TYR A 41 -8.70 -2.88 -2.93
C TYR A 41 -8.47 -2.74 -1.42
N HIS A 42 -7.57 -3.53 -0.84
CA HIS A 42 -7.21 -3.43 0.57
C HIS A 42 -6.48 -2.13 0.89
N THR A 43 -5.49 -1.74 0.08
CA THR A 43 -4.65 -0.58 0.36
C THR A 43 -5.43 0.71 0.12
N MET A 44 -6.21 0.77 -0.97
CA MET A 44 -7.14 1.88 -1.19
C MET A 44 -8.27 1.90 -0.16
N GLY A 45 -8.84 0.74 0.19
CA GLY A 45 -9.89 0.62 1.21
C GLY A 45 -9.41 1.13 2.57
N ALA A 46 -8.19 0.78 2.98
CA ALA A 46 -7.58 1.31 4.20
C ALA A 46 -7.45 2.84 4.16
N CYS A 47 -7.03 3.43 3.04
CA CYS A 47 -7.01 4.89 2.87
C CYS A 47 -8.41 5.49 2.99
N TYR A 48 -9.41 4.91 2.31
CA TYR A 48 -10.77 5.44 2.33
C TYR A 48 -11.41 5.37 3.72
N GLU A 49 -11.16 4.31 4.49
CA GLU A 49 -11.66 4.22 5.87
C GLU A 49 -10.97 5.23 6.80
N VAL A 50 -9.67 5.48 6.61
CA VAL A 50 -8.97 6.58 7.32
C VAL A 50 -9.58 7.93 6.95
N LEU A 51 -9.83 8.20 5.67
CA LEU A 51 -10.46 9.44 5.21
C LEU A 51 -11.88 9.61 5.74
N ARG A 52 -12.66 8.52 5.80
CA ARG A 52 -14.02 8.53 6.37
C ARG A 52 -14.01 8.84 7.87
N GLY A 53 -13.06 8.27 8.60
CA GLY A 53 -12.92 8.48 10.04
C GLY A 53 -12.20 9.77 10.42
N ALA A 54 -11.47 10.39 9.48
CA ALA A 54 -10.83 11.66 9.70
C ALA A 54 -11.89 12.76 9.82
N PRO A 55 -11.76 13.69 10.78
CA PRO A 55 -12.53 14.92 10.78
C PRO A 55 -12.37 15.57 9.41
N SER A 56 -13.48 16.03 8.83
CA SER A 56 -13.44 16.84 7.61
C SER A 56 -12.48 17.99 7.84
N LEU A 57 -11.30 17.94 7.21
CA LEU A 57 -10.44 19.09 6.99
C LEU A 57 -11.11 19.97 5.92
N LEU A 58 -12.31 20.47 6.25
CA LEU A 58 -12.79 21.70 5.66
C LEU A 58 -11.99 22.79 6.34
N VAL A 59 -10.98 23.26 5.61
CA VAL A 59 -10.42 24.59 5.77
C VAL A 59 -11.55 25.61 5.60
#